data_AF-A0AAU6WLY4-F1
#
_entry.id   AF-A0AAU6WLY4-F1
#
_cell.length_a   1.000
_cell.length_b   1.000
_cell.length_c   1.000
_cell.angle_alpha   90.00
_cell.angle_beta   90.00
_cell.angle_gamma   90.00
#
_symmetry.space_group_name_H-M   'P 1'
#
loop_
_entity.id
_entity.type
_entity.pdbx_description
1 polymer ?
#
loop_
_entity_poly.entity_id
_entity_poly.type
_entity_poly.pdbx_seq_one_letter_code
_entity_poly.pdbx_strand_id
1 'polypeptide(L)'
;MKKFLSFFLVAFAFSLSFSQVKPFPLKHEDFSRFLLNGNTPFYGEISTDKAEIKIQIEKSTKNPDKPEQYFISGHSEVAGTKSGFSGEITFTQRFNVNNAPDEMLVFADFVMKELGTGEHSGIFTGKVRMQMNKIITKESLATVTFKGRWENYPGTLDFETWWANFVPKDISKVVFK
;
A
#
# COMPACT_ATOMS: atom_id res chain seq x y z
N MET A 1 -32.90 -17.28 -64.20
CA MET A 1 -31.54 -17.38 -63.64
C MET A 1 -31.30 -16.17 -62.72
N LYS A 2 -30.83 -16.42 -61.48
CA LYS A 2 -30.23 -15.48 -60.49
C LYS A 2 -31.22 -14.47 -59.84
N LYS A 3 -31.63 -14.65 -58.56
CA LYS A 3 -30.90 -14.38 -57.28
C LYS A 3 -30.49 -12.89 -57.20
N PHE A 4 -30.86 -12.09 -56.19
CA PHE A 4 -30.44 -12.24 -54.80
C PHE A 4 -31.34 -11.46 -53.83
N LEU A 5 -31.70 -12.15 -52.75
CA LEU A 5 -32.25 -11.64 -51.51
C LEU A 5 -31.12 -10.94 -50.73
N SER A 6 -31.24 -9.66 -50.40
CA SER A 6 -30.27 -8.95 -49.55
C SER A 6 -30.82 -8.83 -48.14
N PHE A 7 -30.35 -9.71 -47.25
CA PHE A 7 -30.53 -9.61 -45.80
C PHE A 7 -29.51 -8.60 -45.26
N PHE A 8 -30.01 -7.54 -44.63
CA PHE A 8 -29.21 -6.55 -43.90
C PHE A 8 -28.84 -7.14 -42.53
N LEU A 9 -27.59 -7.56 -42.36
CA LEU A 9 -27.07 -8.12 -41.12
C LEU A 9 -26.37 -6.99 -40.35
N VAL A 10 -27.09 -6.38 -39.41
CA VAL A 10 -26.52 -5.40 -38.47
C VAL A 10 -25.70 -6.17 -37.44
N ALA A 11 -24.39 -6.26 -37.67
CA ALA A 11 -23.45 -6.77 -36.68
C ALA A 11 -23.27 -5.74 -35.57
N PHE A 12 -23.92 -5.98 -34.44
CA PHE A 12 -23.74 -5.21 -33.21
C PHE A 12 -22.37 -5.55 -32.62
N ALA A 13 -21.34 -4.80 -33.02
CA ALA A 13 -20.01 -4.90 -32.42
C ALA A 13 -20.03 -4.24 -31.03
N PHE A 14 -20.47 -4.99 -30.02
CA PHE A 14 -20.12 -4.68 -28.63
C PHE A 14 -18.62 -4.92 -28.47
N SER A 15 -17.82 -3.87 -28.66
CA SER A 15 -16.44 -3.85 -28.18
C SER A 15 -16.48 -3.84 -26.65
N LEU A 16 -16.49 -5.02 -26.04
CA LEU A 16 -16.18 -5.20 -24.63
C LEU A 16 -14.72 -4.80 -24.43
N SER A 17 -14.48 -3.53 -24.13
CA SER A 17 -13.20 -3.05 -23.63
C SER A 17 -13.02 -3.56 -22.20
N PHE A 18 -12.64 -4.82 -22.04
CA PHE A 18 -12.14 -5.32 -20.76
C PHE A 18 -10.88 -4.52 -20.43
N SER A 19 -10.96 -3.62 -19.45
CA SER A 19 -9.82 -2.95 -18.87
C SER A 19 -8.86 -4.03 -18.36
N GLN A 20 -7.78 -4.29 -19.10
CA GLN A 20 -6.74 -5.20 -18.67
C GLN A 20 -5.98 -4.53 -17.52
N VAL A 21 -6.40 -4.80 -16.28
CA VAL A 21 -5.59 -4.50 -15.10
C VAL A 21 -4.29 -5.27 -15.28
N LYS A 22 -3.20 -4.56 -15.58
CA LYS A 22 -1.89 -5.21 -15.73
C LYS A 22 -1.53 -5.86 -14.40
N PRO A 23 -1.23 -7.17 -14.37
CA PRO A 23 -0.86 -7.84 -13.14
C PRO A 23 0.41 -7.20 -12.57
N PHE A 24 0.50 -7.11 -11.24
CA PHE A 24 1.68 -6.58 -10.57
C PHE A 24 2.92 -7.40 -10.95
N PRO A 25 3.98 -6.78 -11.49
CA PRO A 25 5.04 -7.51 -12.18
C PRO A 25 6.05 -8.21 -11.25
N LEU A 26 6.01 -7.95 -9.93
CA LEU A 26 6.92 -8.55 -8.94
C LEU A 26 6.24 -9.64 -8.10
N LYS A 27 5.29 -10.37 -8.69
CA LYS A 27 4.49 -11.40 -8.01
C LYS A 27 5.30 -12.54 -7.36
N HIS A 28 6.54 -12.77 -7.76
CA HIS A 28 7.41 -13.81 -7.20
C HIS A 28 8.30 -13.31 -6.05
N GLU A 29 8.43 -12.00 -5.89
CA GLU A 29 9.22 -11.39 -4.82
C GLU A 29 8.45 -11.41 -3.49
N ASP A 30 9.17 -11.47 -2.38
CA ASP A 30 8.58 -11.37 -1.05
C ASP A 30 8.96 -10.06 -0.35
N PHE A 31 7.98 -9.18 -0.19
CA PHE A 31 8.13 -7.88 0.47
C PHE A 31 7.96 -7.93 1.99
N SER A 32 7.62 -9.09 2.58
CA SER A 32 7.31 -9.21 4.02
C SER A 32 8.40 -8.63 4.90
N ARG A 33 9.67 -8.88 4.58
CA ARG A 33 10.80 -8.40 5.38
C ARG A 33 10.91 -6.87 5.43
N PHE A 34 10.52 -6.18 4.36
CA PHE A 34 10.52 -4.71 4.31
C PHE A 34 9.35 -4.14 5.10
N LEU A 35 8.21 -4.82 5.09
CA LEU A 35 7.04 -4.47 5.91
C LEU A 35 7.31 -4.69 7.40
N LEU A 36 7.99 -5.77 7.77
CA LEU A 36 8.36 -6.06 9.15
C LEU A 36 9.44 -5.12 9.70
N ASN A 37 10.19 -4.44 8.82
CA ASN A 37 11.22 -3.46 9.18
C ASN A 37 12.20 -3.96 10.25
N GLY A 38 12.67 -5.20 10.11
CA GLY A 38 13.56 -5.82 11.10
C GLY A 38 12.97 -5.94 12.50
N ASN A 39 11.64 -6.05 12.61
CA ASN A 39 10.87 -6.01 13.87
C ASN A 39 11.04 -4.71 14.66
N THR A 40 11.28 -3.60 13.97
CA THR A 40 11.36 -2.26 14.58
C THR A 40 10.21 -1.37 14.08
N PRO A 41 9.70 -0.44 14.90
CA PRO A 41 8.63 0.45 14.46
C PRO A 41 9.06 1.36 13.30
N PHE A 42 8.10 1.68 12.44
CA PHE A 42 8.14 2.89 11.64
C PHE A 42 7.75 4.08 12.52
N TYR A 43 8.32 5.25 12.25
CA TYR A 43 8.08 6.48 13.01
C TYR A 43 7.51 7.55 12.09
N GLY A 44 6.62 8.38 12.61
CA GLY A 44 6.13 9.55 11.90
C GLY A 44 5.13 10.35 12.72
N GLU A 45 4.15 10.92 12.04
CA GLU A 45 3.20 11.87 12.64
C GLU A 45 1.75 11.51 12.32
N ILE A 46 0.87 11.79 13.28
CA ILE A 46 -0.59 11.80 13.16
C ILE A 46 -1.09 13.17 13.65
N SER A 47 -2.16 13.67 13.03
CA SER A 47 -2.84 14.94 13.35
C SER A 47 -2.14 16.21 12.86
N THR A 48 -2.87 17.33 12.92
CA THR A 48 -2.38 18.68 12.59
C THR A 48 -1.31 19.17 13.55
N ASP A 49 -1.31 18.67 14.78
CA ASP A 49 -0.36 19.06 15.83
C ASP A 49 0.92 18.22 15.77
N LYS A 50 1.05 17.36 14.75
CA LYS A 50 2.21 16.50 14.50
C LYS A 50 2.53 15.61 15.69
N ALA A 51 1.51 15.01 16.30
CA ALA A 51 1.71 14.04 17.36
C ALA A 51 2.50 12.84 16.81
N GLU A 52 3.48 12.36 17.57
CA GLU A 52 4.27 11.22 17.15
C GLU A 52 3.39 9.96 17.07
N ILE A 53 3.51 9.23 15.97
CA ILE A 53 2.95 7.89 15.81
C ILE A 53 4.08 6.89 15.52
N LYS A 54 3.96 5.71 16.16
CA LYS A 54 4.79 4.55 15.84
C LYS A 54 3.90 3.44 15.32
N ILE A 55 4.31 2.80 14.23
CA ILE A 55 3.62 1.65 13.66
C ILE A 55 4.60 0.49 13.62
N GLN A 56 4.31 -0.60 14.34
CA GLN A 56 5.10 -1.83 14.24
C GLN A 56 4.25 -2.93 13.61
N ILE A 57 4.67 -3.40 12.43
CA ILE A 57 4.10 -4.59 11.80
C ILE A 57 4.86 -5.80 12.33
N GLU A 58 4.15 -6.73 12.95
CA GLU A 58 4.72 -7.92 13.61
C GLU A 58 4.52 -9.18 12.79
N LYS A 59 3.48 -9.22 11.95
CA LYS A 59 3.23 -10.30 11.01
C LYS A 59 2.92 -9.72 9.64
N SER A 60 3.46 -10.37 8.62
CA SER A 60 3.19 -10.09 7.21
C SER A 60 3.16 -11.42 6.47
N THR A 61 1.98 -11.78 5.96
CA THR A 61 1.76 -13.04 5.24
C THR A 61 1.26 -12.72 3.84
N LYS A 62 2.03 -13.14 2.83
CA LYS A 62 1.64 -13.03 1.44
C LYS A 62 0.40 -13.88 1.15
N ASN A 63 -0.58 -13.32 0.46
CA ASN A 63 -1.76 -14.06 0.04
C ASN A 63 -1.38 -15.03 -1.11
N PRO A 64 -1.60 -16.36 -0.96
CA PRO A 64 -1.27 -17.33 -2.01
C PRO A 64 -2.12 -17.17 -3.27
N ASP A 65 -3.36 -16.68 -3.15
CA ASP A 65 -4.30 -16.51 -4.27
C ASP A 65 -4.13 -15.15 -4.97
N LYS A 66 -3.60 -14.15 -4.25
CA LYS A 66 -3.32 -12.80 -4.75
C LYS A 66 -1.91 -12.38 -4.34
N PRO A 67 -0.86 -12.77 -5.08
CA PRO A 67 0.53 -12.56 -4.69
C PRO A 67 0.95 -11.10 -4.47
N GLU A 68 0.17 -10.14 -4.94
CA GLU A 68 0.35 -8.71 -4.67
C GLU A 68 -0.21 -8.26 -3.31
N GLN A 69 -1.03 -9.08 -2.65
CA GLN A 69 -1.68 -8.76 -1.38
C GLN A 69 -0.96 -9.42 -0.21
N TYR A 70 -0.86 -8.68 0.89
CA TYR A 70 -0.26 -9.11 2.15
C TYR A 70 -1.23 -8.86 3.28
N PHE A 71 -1.49 -9.88 4.09
CA PHE A 71 -2.20 -9.74 5.36
C PHE A 71 -1.21 -9.37 6.44
N ILE A 72 -1.49 -8.29 7.17
CA ILE A 72 -0.60 -7.75 8.19
C ILE A 72 -1.30 -7.63 9.55
N SER A 73 -0.52 -7.72 10.61
CA SER A 73 -0.98 -7.39 11.96
C SER A 73 0.16 -6.84 12.80
N GLY A 74 -0.16 -6.03 13.80
CA GLY A 74 0.81 -5.41 14.69
C GLY A 74 0.15 -4.43 15.63
N HIS A 75 0.85 -3.35 15.98
CA HIS A 75 0.32 -2.30 16.84
C HIS A 75 0.72 -0.89 16.40
N SER A 76 -0.19 0.06 16.60
CA SER A 76 0.05 1.49 16.58
C SER A 76 0.34 1.98 18.00
N GLU A 77 1.12 3.05 18.12
CA GLU A 77 1.36 3.77 19.37
C GLU A 77 1.25 5.27 19.11
N VAL A 78 0.35 5.96 19.82
CA VAL A 78 0.20 7.42 19.78
C VAL A 78 0.18 7.94 21.20
N ALA A 79 1.05 8.90 21.51
CA ALA A 79 1.18 9.47 22.86
C ALA A 79 1.30 8.40 23.98
N GLY A 80 2.00 7.29 23.69
CA GLY A 80 2.19 6.16 24.62
C GLY A 80 1.01 5.18 24.73
N THR A 81 -0.12 5.45 24.06
CA THR A 81 -1.27 4.52 24.00
C THR A 81 -1.07 3.56 22.84
N LYS A 82 -1.09 2.26 23.13
CA LYS A 82 -0.94 1.19 22.14
C LYS A 82 -2.28 0.61 21.72
N SER A 83 -2.49 0.45 20.42
CA SER A 83 -3.66 -0.20 19.84
C SER A 83 -3.21 -1.29 18.87
N GLY A 84 -3.66 -2.53 19.07
CA GLY A 84 -3.44 -3.60 18.11
C GLY A 84 -4.20 -3.34 16.81
N PHE A 85 -3.68 -3.78 15.67
CA PHE A 85 -4.38 -3.70 14.38
C PHE A 85 -4.24 -4.98 13.56
N SER A 86 -5.17 -5.17 12.62
CA SER A 86 -5.03 -6.10 11.50
C SER A 86 -5.42 -5.42 10.19
N GLY A 87 -4.86 -5.86 9.07
CA GLY A 87 -5.06 -5.17 7.81
C GLY A 87 -4.47 -5.87 6.61
N GLU A 88 -4.45 -5.14 5.51
CA GLU A 88 -3.89 -5.59 4.24
C GLU A 88 -3.10 -4.50 3.54
N ILE A 89 -2.08 -4.93 2.80
CA ILE A 89 -1.30 -4.10 1.88
C ILE A 89 -1.37 -4.76 0.50
N THR A 90 -1.73 -3.99 -0.52
CA THR A 90 -1.87 -4.47 -1.90
C THR A 90 -0.92 -3.71 -2.81
N PHE A 91 0.12 -4.40 -3.32
CA PHE A 91 1.09 -3.83 -4.24
C PHE A 91 0.50 -3.60 -5.62
N THR A 92 0.69 -2.40 -6.16
CA THR A 92 -0.01 -1.95 -7.37
C THR A 92 0.95 -1.74 -8.54
N GLN A 93 2.10 -1.10 -8.30
CA GLN A 93 2.95 -0.61 -9.38
C GLN A 93 4.43 -0.65 -9.02
N ARG A 94 5.29 -0.72 -10.05
CA ARG A 94 6.72 -0.43 -9.92
C ARG A 94 7.24 0.46 -11.03
N PHE A 95 8.25 1.26 -10.70
CA PHE A 95 8.92 2.17 -11.62
C PHE A 95 10.44 2.07 -11.46
N ASN A 96 11.18 2.37 -12.53
CA ASN A 96 12.62 2.60 -12.40
C ASN A 96 12.86 3.96 -11.75
N VAL A 97 13.93 4.08 -10.98
CA VAL A 97 14.39 5.39 -10.48
C VAL A 97 15.25 6.06 -11.55
N ASN A 98 14.96 7.32 -11.86
CA ASN A 98 15.79 8.09 -12.79
C ASN A 98 17.18 8.29 -12.18
N ASN A 99 18.23 8.10 -12.98
CA ASN A 99 19.63 8.22 -12.57
C ASN A 99 20.10 7.20 -11.50
N ALA A 100 19.30 6.18 -11.18
CA ALA A 100 19.70 5.04 -10.35
C ALA A 100 19.22 3.74 -11.03
N PRO A 101 19.94 3.25 -12.04
CA PRO A 101 19.50 2.15 -12.89
C PRO A 101 19.33 0.82 -12.14
N ASP A 102 19.94 0.66 -10.98
CA ASP A 102 19.83 -0.54 -10.15
C ASP A 102 18.70 -0.45 -9.12
N GLU A 103 18.03 0.70 -9.02
CA GLU A 103 16.95 0.94 -8.07
C GLU A 103 15.57 0.94 -8.73
N MET A 104 14.56 0.66 -7.91
CA MET A 104 13.16 0.74 -8.28
C MET A 104 12.32 1.37 -7.17
N LEU A 105 11.21 1.99 -7.60
CA LEU A 105 10.10 2.36 -6.74
C LEU A 105 9.03 1.29 -6.81
N VAL A 106 8.48 0.91 -5.67
CA VAL A 106 7.33 0.02 -5.57
C VAL A 106 6.24 0.74 -4.79
N PHE A 107 5.01 0.64 -5.26
CA PHE A 107 3.84 1.30 -4.68
C PHE A 107 2.80 0.27 -4.24
N ALA A 108 2.10 0.57 -3.16
CA ALA A 108 0.99 -0.23 -2.66
C ALA A 108 -0.09 0.67 -2.05
N ASP A 109 -1.30 0.15 -1.96
CA ASP A 109 -2.35 0.71 -1.10
C ASP A 109 -2.41 -0.10 0.20
N PHE A 110 -2.83 0.52 1.30
CA PHE A 110 -2.99 -0.17 2.57
C PHE A 110 -4.30 0.20 3.27
N VAL A 111 -4.82 -0.77 4.03
CA VAL A 111 -5.91 -0.59 4.99
C VAL A 111 -5.54 -1.34 6.27
N MET A 112 -5.53 -0.65 7.40
CA MET A 112 -5.29 -1.25 8.72
C MET A 112 -6.39 -0.84 9.68
N LYS A 113 -6.99 -1.79 10.39
CA LYS A 113 -8.08 -1.59 11.33
C LYS A 113 -7.60 -1.89 12.73
N GLU A 114 -7.69 -0.91 13.61
CA GLU A 114 -7.39 -1.11 15.03
C GLU A 114 -8.44 -2.01 15.69
N LEU A 115 -8.05 -2.89 16.60
CA LEU A 115 -8.93 -3.91 17.17
C LEU A 115 -9.95 -3.36 18.18
N GLY A 116 -9.75 -2.13 18.67
CA GLY A 116 -10.73 -1.45 19.52
C GLY A 116 -11.96 -0.99 18.73
N THR A 117 -12.99 -0.52 19.43
CA THR A 117 -14.26 -0.08 18.80
C THR A 117 -14.73 1.29 19.29
N GLY A 118 -13.90 2.01 20.06
CA GLY A 118 -14.23 3.31 20.66
C GLY A 118 -13.77 4.51 19.82
N GLU A 119 -13.98 5.71 20.36
CA GLU A 119 -13.62 6.98 19.69
C GLU A 119 -12.11 7.14 19.43
N HIS A 120 -11.28 6.38 20.15
CA HIS A 120 -9.82 6.35 20.02
C HIS A 120 -9.32 5.09 19.31
N SER A 121 -10.18 4.46 18.51
CA SER A 121 -9.82 3.37 17.62
C SER A 121 -10.39 3.63 16.25
N GLY A 122 -9.64 3.28 15.23
CA GLY A 122 -10.00 3.64 13.86
C GLY A 122 -9.36 2.79 12.79
N ILE A 123 -9.44 3.34 11.58
CA ILE A 123 -8.99 2.72 10.35
C ILE A 123 -7.94 3.63 9.73
N PHE A 124 -6.74 3.10 9.55
CA PHE A 124 -5.74 3.72 8.70
C PHE A 124 -5.98 3.29 7.25
N THR A 125 -6.01 4.24 6.33
CA THR A 125 -6.05 3.99 4.88
C THR A 125 -5.03 4.86 4.16
N GLY A 126 -4.39 4.34 3.12
CA GLY A 126 -3.45 5.16 2.38
C GLY A 126 -2.56 4.39 1.42
N LYS A 127 -1.38 4.95 1.19
CA LYS A 127 -0.40 4.51 0.19
C LYS A 127 0.95 4.22 0.83
N VAL A 128 1.61 3.21 0.28
CA VAL A 128 2.99 2.83 0.59
C VAL A 128 3.86 3.15 -0.61
N ARG A 129 5.04 3.71 -0.35
CA ARG A 129 6.13 3.84 -1.28
C ARG A 129 7.34 3.11 -0.72
N MET A 130 7.93 2.23 -1.51
CA MET A 130 9.22 1.63 -1.23
C MET A 130 10.23 2.05 -2.30
N GLN A 131 11.46 2.34 -1.89
CA GLN A 131 12.60 2.46 -2.79
C GLN A 131 13.69 1.48 -2.37
N MET A 132 14.09 0.63 -3.31
CA MET A 132 15.00 -0.50 -3.07
C MET A 132 15.74 -0.88 -4.35
N ASN A 133 16.75 -1.74 -4.21
CA ASN A 133 17.42 -2.36 -5.36
C ASN A 133 16.47 -3.28 -6.12
N LYS A 134 16.65 -3.36 -7.45
CA LYS A 134 15.89 -4.26 -8.34
C LYS A 134 16.14 -5.73 -8.05
N ILE A 135 17.38 -6.06 -7.66
CA ILE A 135 17.78 -7.42 -7.28
C ILE A 135 17.59 -7.54 -5.77
N ILE A 136 16.59 -8.32 -5.36
CA ILE A 136 16.27 -8.55 -3.94
C ILE A 136 17.09 -9.76 -3.45
N THR A 137 17.93 -9.51 -2.45
CA THR A 137 18.73 -10.50 -1.72
C THR A 137 18.31 -10.51 -0.25
N LYS A 138 18.88 -11.41 0.56
CA LYS A 138 18.63 -11.42 2.01
C LYS A 138 19.11 -10.17 2.73
N GLU A 139 20.08 -9.46 2.15
CA GLU A 139 20.71 -8.27 2.74
C GLU A 139 20.14 -6.95 2.18
N SER A 140 19.26 -6.98 1.17
CA SER A 140 18.78 -5.70 0.62
C SER A 140 17.99 -4.93 1.67
N LEU A 141 18.08 -3.61 1.60
CA LEU A 141 17.30 -2.70 2.42
C LEU A 141 16.31 -1.98 1.51
N ALA A 142 15.23 -1.49 2.11
CA ALA A 142 14.28 -0.62 1.45
C ALA A 142 14.02 0.58 2.34
N THR A 143 13.96 1.76 1.74
CA THR A 143 13.29 2.88 2.38
C THR A 143 11.80 2.70 2.15
N VAL A 144 11.03 2.69 3.23
CA VAL A 144 9.58 2.46 3.20
C VAL A 144 8.91 3.66 3.84
N THR A 145 7.95 4.23 3.13
CA THR A 145 7.16 5.37 3.58
C THR A 145 5.69 5.07 3.37
N PHE A 146 4.90 5.32 4.39
CA PHE A 146 3.45 5.26 4.37
C PHE A 146 2.90 6.68 4.50
N LYS A 147 1.83 6.97 3.77
CA LYS A 147 1.08 8.22 3.90
C LYS A 147 -0.39 7.96 3.68
N GLY A 148 -1.24 8.55 4.50
CA GLY A 148 -2.66 8.27 4.46
C GLY A 148 -3.45 9.09 5.45
N ARG A 149 -4.58 8.51 5.87
CA ARG A 149 -5.49 9.06 6.87
C ARG A 149 -5.79 8.00 7.92
N TRP A 150 -6.08 8.47 9.12
CA TRP A 150 -6.73 7.67 10.16
C TRP A 150 -8.09 8.27 10.43
N GLU A 151 -9.12 7.45 10.43
CA GLU A 151 -10.49 7.83 10.77
C GLU A 151 -10.99 6.95 11.92
N ASN A 152 -11.56 7.54 12.96
CA ASN A 152 -12.11 6.75 14.06
C ASN A 152 -13.39 6.00 13.62
N TYR A 153 -13.74 4.92 14.32
CA TYR A 153 -14.92 4.12 13.95
C TYR A 153 -16.25 4.90 13.92
N PRO A 154 -16.50 5.86 14.82
CA PRO A 154 -17.67 6.74 14.73
C PRO A 154 -17.67 7.72 13.54
N GLY A 155 -16.54 7.93 12.85
CA GLY A 155 -16.41 8.89 11.75
C GLY A 155 -16.41 10.36 12.18
N THR A 156 -16.07 10.63 13.44
CA THR A 156 -16.05 11.98 14.03
C THR A 156 -14.66 12.60 14.09
N LEU A 157 -13.60 11.78 14.03
CA LEU A 157 -12.21 12.20 14.02
C LEU A 157 -11.53 11.67 12.76
N ASP A 158 -10.81 12.55 12.08
CA ASP A 158 -10.08 12.22 10.87
C ASP A 158 -8.77 13.01 10.82
N PHE A 159 -7.65 12.30 10.71
CA PHE A 159 -6.31 12.86 10.77
C PHE A 159 -5.47 12.39 9.60
N GLU A 160 -4.70 13.32 9.01
CA GLU A 160 -3.60 12.92 8.14
C GLU A 160 -2.52 12.19 8.93
N THR A 161 -1.90 11.21 8.27
CA THR A 161 -0.86 10.38 8.86
C THR A 161 0.26 10.12 7.88
N TRP A 162 1.48 10.00 8.40
CA TRP A 162 2.60 9.43 7.67
C TRP A 162 3.55 8.72 8.64
N TRP A 163 4.27 7.71 8.16
CA TRP A 163 5.36 7.08 8.89
C TRP A 163 6.37 6.43 7.95
N ALA A 164 7.61 6.30 8.40
CA ALA A 164 8.70 5.75 7.62
C ALA A 164 9.76 5.06 8.49
N ASN A 165 10.62 4.26 7.87
CA ASN A 165 11.77 3.63 8.53
C ASN A 165 13.05 4.48 8.44
N PHE A 166 12.88 5.75 8.08
CA PHE A 166 13.90 6.78 8.02
C PHE A 166 13.22 8.13 8.29
N VAL A 167 13.99 9.19 8.54
CA VAL A 167 13.44 10.54 8.69
C VAL A 167 13.48 11.25 7.34
N PRO A 168 12.33 11.43 6.64
CA PRO A 168 12.30 12.17 5.40
C PRO A 168 12.62 13.65 5.66
N LYS A 169 13.44 14.25 4.79
CA LYS A 169 13.73 15.70 4.87
C LYS A 169 12.46 16.55 4.68
N ASP A 170 11.55 16.08 3.84
CA ASP A 170 10.29 16.75 3.51
C ASP A 170 9.29 15.71 2.98
N ILE A 171 8.32 15.32 3.82
CA ILE A 171 7.29 14.34 3.46
C ILE A 171 6.37 14.83 2.34
N SER A 172 6.21 16.15 2.18
CA SER A 172 5.37 16.72 1.11
C SER A 172 5.94 16.50 -0.28
N LYS A 173 7.27 16.30 -0.38
CA LYS A 173 7.98 16.01 -1.63
C LYS A 173 8.04 14.53 -1.97
N VAL A 174 7.61 13.64 -1.07
CA VAL A 174 7.55 12.20 -1.35
C VAL A 174 6.35 11.94 -2.24
N VAL A 175 6.60 11.40 -3.43
CA VAL A 175 5.55 11.07 -4.41
C VAL A 175 4.90 9.75 -4.03
N PHE A 176 3.58 9.76 -3.89
CA PHE A 176 2.74 8.56 -3.78
C PHE A 176 1.90 8.43 -5.06
N LYS A 177 1.62 7.19 -5.48
CA LYS A 177 0.80 6.87 -6.66
C LYS A 177 -0.34 5.96 -6.29
#